data_AF-A0A345BUH9-F1
#
_entry.id   AF-A0A345BUH9-F1
#
_cell.length_a   1.000
_cell.length_b   1.000
_cell.length_c   1.000
_cell.angle_alpha   90.00
_cell.angle_beta   90.00
_cell.angle_gamma   90.00
#
_symmetry.space_group_name_H-M   'P 1'
#
loop_
_entity.id
_entity.type
_entity.pdbx_description
1 polymer ?
#
loop_
_entity_poly.entity_id
_entity_poly.type
_entity_poly.pdbx_seq_one_letter_code
_entity_poly.pdbx_strand_id
1 'polypeptide(L)' 'MNKDTWIKPKDLDTPLNEVFPEVMTRSTVRDFVRRTEKVLKVSPKNIEKMGYIELNSYVDKLDNKLIELEVESE' A
#
# COMPACT_ATOMS: atom_id res chain seq x y z
N MET A 1 23.73 -9.93 -11.58
CA MET A 1 23.48 -8.78 -10.67
C MET A 1 24.21 -9.04 -9.37
N ASN A 2 25.08 -8.12 -8.95
CA ASN A 2 25.82 -8.28 -7.69
C ASN A 2 24.90 -7.95 -6.50
N LYS A 3 24.94 -8.75 -5.42
CA LYS A 3 24.08 -8.54 -4.24
C LYS A 3 24.51 -7.31 -3.42
N ASP A 4 25.72 -6.82 -3.66
CA ASP A 4 26.26 -5.63 -2.99
C ASP A 4 25.58 -4.32 -3.41
N THR A 5 24.87 -4.29 -4.53
CA THR A 5 24.09 -3.13 -5.00
C THR A 5 22.65 -3.12 -4.47
N TRP A 6 22.28 -4.09 -3.62
CA TRP A 6 20.95 -4.12 -3.02
C TRP A 6 20.89 -3.13 -1.87
N ILE A 7 19.84 -2.30 -1.84
CA ILE A 7 19.59 -1.32 -0.77
C ILE A 7 19.35 -2.08 0.53
N LYS A 8 20.12 -1.76 1.58
CA LYS A 8 20.01 -2.44 2.88
C LYS A 8 18.97 -1.70 3.73
N PRO A 9 18.29 -2.37 4.67
CA PRO A 9 17.26 -1.73 5.49
C PRO A 9 17.73 -0.49 6.27
N LYS A 10 19.02 -0.44 6.64
CA LYS A 10 19.67 0.71 7.28
C LYS A 10 19.96 1.89 6.36
N ASP A 11 19.93 1.68 5.05
CA ASP A 11 20.11 2.71 4.02
C ASP A 11 18.75 3.36 3.67
N LEU A 12 17.66 2.87 4.28
CA LEU A 12 16.32 3.46 4.24
C LEU A 12 16.17 4.40 5.45
N ASP A 13 16.80 5.57 5.36
CA ASP A 13 17.01 6.46 6.52
C ASP A 13 15.80 7.36 6.86
N THR A 14 14.66 7.19 6.21
CA THR A 14 13.47 7.99 6.49
C THR A 14 12.24 7.27 5.92
N PRO A 15 11.14 7.07 6.68
CA PRO A 15 9.91 6.61 6.07
C PRO A 15 9.52 7.64 4.97
N LEU A 16 9.13 7.13 3.79
CA LEU A 16 8.91 7.95 2.58
C LEU A 16 7.89 9.09 2.76
N ASN A 17 7.10 9.05 3.84
CA ASN A 17 6.16 10.07 4.27
C ASN A 17 6.83 11.37 4.75
N GLU A 18 8.05 11.33 5.29
CA GLU A 18 8.75 12.50 5.80
C GLU A 18 9.56 13.22 4.72
N VAL A 19 10.01 12.48 3.70
CA VAL A 19 10.78 13.06 2.57
C VAL A 19 9.83 13.67 1.51
N PHE A 20 8.61 13.13 1.38
CA PHE A 20 7.71 13.49 0.30
C PHE A 20 6.23 13.53 0.73
N PRO A 21 5.81 14.53 1.53
CA PRO A 21 4.43 14.64 2.03
C PRO A 21 3.37 14.76 0.91
N GLU A 22 3.76 15.18 -0.30
CA GLU A 22 2.88 15.39 -1.46
C GLU A 22 3.09 14.38 -2.61
N VAL A 23 3.99 13.39 -2.47
CA VAL A 23 4.25 12.48 -3.60
C VAL A 23 3.17 11.43 -3.71
N MET A 24 2.42 11.54 -4.81
CA MET A 24 1.50 10.52 -5.28
C MET A 24 2.23 9.19 -5.45
N THR A 25 1.77 8.16 -4.75
CA THR A 25 2.16 6.78 -5.01
C THR A 25 1.85 6.43 -6.48
N ARG A 26 2.81 5.80 -7.15
CA ARG A 26 2.66 5.40 -8.56
C ARG A 26 1.69 4.23 -8.70
N SER A 27 1.38 3.90 -9.95
CA SER A 27 0.39 2.91 -10.40
C SER A 27 0.38 1.60 -9.60
N THR A 28 1.52 1.07 -9.17
CA THR A 28 1.60 -0.24 -8.49
C THR A 28 0.75 -0.33 -7.21
N VAL A 29 0.80 0.66 -6.32
CA VAL A 29 0.00 0.65 -5.07
C VAL A 29 -1.48 0.85 -5.40
N ARG A 30 -1.78 1.70 -6.38
CA ARG A 30 -3.16 1.97 -6.81
C ARG A 30 -3.78 0.74 -7.46
N ASP A 31 -3.01 0.01 -8.25
CA ASP A 31 -3.42 -1.25 -8.87
C ASP A 31 -3.58 -2.36 -7.85
N PHE A 32 -2.72 -2.41 -6.82
CA PHE A 32 -2.94 -3.28 -5.66
C PHE A 32 -4.28 -2.98 -5.00
N VAL A 33 -4.55 -1.71 -4.64
CA VAL A 33 -5.81 -1.30 -4.01
C VAL A 33 -7.02 -1.71 -4.87
N ARG A 34 -7.00 -1.43 -6.18
CA ARG A 34 -8.09 -1.85 -7.10
C ARG A 34 -8.32 -3.36 -7.11
N ARG A 35 -7.24 -4.15 -7.08
CA ARG A 35 -7.34 -5.62 -7.08
C ARG A 35 -7.89 -6.11 -5.75
N THR A 36 -7.41 -5.56 -4.65
CA THR A 36 -7.85 -5.91 -3.30
C THR A 36 -9.31 -5.51 -3.07
N GLU A 37 -9.74 -4.34 -3.53
CA GLU A 37 -11.16 -3.92 -3.50
C GLU A 37 -12.06 -4.95 -4.19
N LYS A 38 -11.63 -5.47 -5.35
CA LYS A 38 -12.36 -6.51 -6.09
C LYS A 38 -12.41 -7.83 -5.34
N VAL A 39 -11.29 -8.27 -4.76
CA VAL A 39 -11.21 -9.53 -3.97
C VAL A 39 -12.13 -9.45 -2.76
N LEU A 40 -12.07 -8.34 -2.01
CA LEU A 40 -12.88 -8.09 -0.82
C LEU A 40 -14.35 -7.73 -1.13
N LYS A 41 -14.71 -7.60 -2.42
CA LYS A 41 -16.03 -7.16 -2.90
C LYS A 41 -16.51 -5.86 -2.22
N VAL A 42 -15.59 -4.93 -1.94
CA VAL A 42 -15.91 -3.62 -1.36
C VAL A 42 -16.16 -2.59 -2.47
N SER A 43 -16.94 -1.55 -2.14
CA SER A 43 -17.20 -0.46 -3.09
C SER A 43 -15.89 0.25 -3.46
N PRO A 44 -15.56 0.37 -4.77
CA PRO A 44 -14.33 1.02 -5.21
C PRO A 44 -14.29 2.48 -4.76
N LYS A 45 -13.17 2.90 -4.19
CA LYS A 45 -12.95 4.31 -3.86
C LYS A 45 -12.23 5.04 -5.00
N ASN A 46 -12.41 6.35 -5.05
CA ASN A 46 -11.67 7.20 -5.99
C ASN A 46 -10.24 7.42 -5.48
N ILE A 47 -9.42 6.37 -5.60
CA ILE A 47 -8.04 6.39 -5.12
C ILE A 47 -7.20 7.43 -5.86
N GLU A 48 -7.53 7.79 -7.10
CA GLU A 48 -6.84 8.81 -7.91
C GLU A 48 -6.82 10.20 -7.26
N LYS A 49 -7.75 10.47 -6.34
CA LYS A 49 -7.78 11.71 -5.56
C LYS A 49 -7.08 11.61 -4.20
N MET A 50 -6.67 10.41 -3.79
CA MET A 50 -6.02 10.19 -2.50
C MET A 50 -4.54 10.57 -2.55
N GLY A 51 -4.13 11.41 -1.60
CA GLY A 51 -2.74 11.67 -1.29
C GLY A 51 -2.07 10.46 -0.61
N TYR A 52 -0.76 10.54 -0.38
CA TYR A 52 0.04 9.44 0.16
C TYR A 52 -0.51 8.89 1.48
N ILE A 53 -0.72 9.77 2.47
CA ILE A 53 -1.17 9.39 3.82
C ILE A 53 -2.55 8.71 3.75
N GLU A 54 -3.48 9.32 3.02
CA GLU A 54 -4.83 8.79 2.87
C GLU A 54 -4.82 7.42 2.18
N LEU A 55 -4.03 7.26 1.12
CA LEU A 55 -3.94 5.98 0.41
C LEU A 55 -3.31 4.90 1.29
N ASN A 56 -2.25 5.20 2.04
CA ASN A 56 -1.64 4.22 2.94
C ASN A 56 -2.59 3.79 4.06
N SER A 57 -3.25 4.75 4.72
CA SER A 57 -4.28 4.42 5.71
C SER A 57 -5.44 3.62 5.10
N TYR A 58 -5.70 3.77 3.80
CA TYR A 58 -6.70 2.95 3.12
C TYR A 58 -6.18 1.54 2.82
N VAL A 59 -4.92 1.39 2.43
CA VAL A 59 -4.24 0.10 2.26
C VAL A 59 -4.29 -0.70 3.57
N ASP A 60 -3.93 -0.10 4.71
CA ASP A 60 -3.94 -0.76 6.02
C ASP A 60 -5.35 -1.29 6.38
N LYS A 61 -6.40 -0.55 6.01
CA LYS A 61 -7.79 -0.99 6.22
C LYS A 61 -8.19 -2.17 5.34
N LEU A 62 -7.65 -2.24 4.12
CA LEU A 62 -7.90 -3.36 3.22
C LEU A 62 -7.13 -4.60 3.69
N ASP A 63 -5.91 -4.41 4.21
CA ASP A 63 -5.08 -5.49 4.74
C ASP A 63 -5.73 -6.16 5.96
N ASN A 64 -6.22 -5.37 6.92
CA ASN A 64 -6.95 -5.90 8.08
C ASN A 64 -8.17 -6.76 7.67
N LYS A 65 -8.89 -6.35 6.62
CA LYS A 65 -10.03 -7.13 6.08
C LYS A 65 -9.59 -8.44 5.42
N LEU A 66 -8.42 -8.47 4.79
CA LEU A 66 -7.87 -9.71 4.23
C LEU A 66 -7.51 -10.68 5.37
N ILE A 67 -6.87 -10.18 6.43
CA ILE A 67 -6.53 -10.98 7.62
C ILE A 67 -7.78 -11.55 8.28
N GLU A 68 -8.84 -10.74 8.45
CA GLU A 68 -10.12 -11.21 8.98
C GLU A 68 -10.69 -12.39 8.16
N LEU A 69 -10.62 -12.31 6.83
CA LEU A 69 -11.08 -13.40 5.95
C LEU A 69 -10.20 -14.65 6.03
N GLU A 70 -8.89 -14.51 6.20
CA GLU A 70 -7.97 -15.64 6.37
C GLU A 70 -8.30 -16.41 7.66
N VAL A 71 -8.58 -15.70 8.76
CA VAL A 71 -8.96 -16.31 10.05
C VAL A 71 -10.33 -17.01 9.99
N GLU A 72 -11.30 -16.48 9.24
CA GLU A 72 -12.62 -17.12 9.06
C GLU A 72 -12.57 -18.38 8.18
N SER A 73 -11.47 -18.60 7.46
CA SER A 73 -11.28 -19.72 6.53
C SER A 73 -10.61 -20.94 7.17
N GLU A 74 -10.17 -20.84 8.43
CA GLU A 74 -9.60 -21.93 9.26
C GLU A 74 -10.66 -22.60 10.16
#